data_AF-A0AAU6KKU9-F1
#
_entry.id   AF-A0AAU6KKU9-F1
#
_cell.length_a   1.000
_cell.length_b   1.000
_cell.length_c   1.000
_cell.angle_alpha   90.00
_cell.angle_beta   90.00
_cell.angle_gamma   90.00
#
_symmetry.space_group_name_H-M   'P 1'
#
loop_
_entity.id
_entity.type
_entity.pdbx_description
1 polymer ?
#
loop_
_entity_poly.entity_id
_entity_poly.type
_entity_poly.pdbx_seq_one_letter_code
_entity_poly.pdbx_strand_id
1 'polypeptide(L)'
;MRLSRRFAPAFAALAFMMVLPYDAVPHTRVVRGKPPVPQPFGADCRTTVEGSHVTAYCHNPYPETDQVALHIECDRWWDIDTDTDPVDAGPAMTVRLTGRCWEEVRSAWVTHQK
;
A
#
# COMPACT_ATOMS: atom_id res chain seq x y z
N MET A 1 -22.99 -78.72 2.17
CA MET A 1 -23.19 -77.75 3.28
C MET A 1 -23.77 -76.48 2.69
N ARG A 2 -25.02 -76.13 3.02
CA ARG A 2 -25.73 -74.96 2.48
C ARG A 2 -25.16 -73.70 3.13
N LEU A 3 -24.26 -73.00 2.43
CA LEU A 3 -23.71 -71.74 2.91
C LEU A 3 -24.86 -70.74 3.12
N SER A 4 -24.82 -70.16 4.30
CA SER A 4 -25.85 -69.46 5.04
C SER A 4 -26.32 -68.17 4.36
N ARG A 5 -27.46 -68.24 3.66
CA ARG A 5 -28.28 -67.08 3.22
C ARG A 5 -28.67 -66.09 4.34
N ARG A 6 -28.34 -66.38 5.59
CA ARG A 6 -28.70 -65.58 6.78
C ARG A 6 -27.78 -64.39 7.05
N PHE A 7 -26.60 -64.32 6.43
CA PHE A 7 -25.62 -63.25 6.69
C PHE A 7 -25.64 -62.12 5.65
N ALA A 8 -26.37 -62.30 4.54
CA ALA A 8 -26.50 -61.31 3.47
C ALA A 8 -26.98 -59.91 3.94
N PRO A 9 -28.00 -59.76 4.83
CA PRO A 9 -28.44 -58.43 5.25
C PRO A 9 -27.43 -57.73 6.17
N ALA A 10 -26.66 -58.50 6.95
CA ALA A 10 -25.63 -57.95 7.84
C ALA A 10 -24.46 -57.36 7.05
N PHE A 11 -24.03 -58.03 5.98
CA PHE A 11 -22.99 -57.50 5.08
C PHE A 11 -23.47 -56.25 4.32
N ALA A 12 -24.74 -56.21 3.90
CA ALA A 12 -25.30 -55.04 3.22
C ALA A 12 -25.36 -53.80 4.12
N ALA A 13 -25.76 -53.96 5.39
CA ALA A 13 -25.80 -52.87 6.36
C ALA A 13 -24.39 -52.31 6.67
N LEU A 14 -23.39 -53.20 6.80
CA LEU A 14 -22.01 -52.80 7.05
C LEU A 14 -21.40 -52.03 5.87
N ALA A 15 -21.69 -52.46 4.64
CA ALA A 15 -21.26 -51.77 3.43
C ALA A 15 -21.88 -50.37 3.32
N PHE A 16 -23.16 -50.21 3.68
CA PHE A 16 -23.83 -48.92 3.64
C PHE A 16 -23.25 -47.92 4.65
N MET A 17 -22.83 -48.37 5.85
CA MET A 17 -22.16 -47.50 6.83
C MET A 17 -20.76 -47.06 6.38
N MET A 18 -20.04 -47.86 5.60
CA MET A 18 -18.69 -47.52 5.13
C MET A 18 -18.67 -46.54 3.95
N VAL A 19 -19.74 -46.47 3.15
CA VAL A 19 -19.79 -45.60 1.95
C VAL A 19 -20.27 -44.18 2.27
N LEU A 20 -20.83 -43.92 3.46
CA LEU A 20 -21.66 -42.73 3.70
C LEU A 20 -21.13 -41.56 4.55
N PRO A 21 -19.94 -41.56 5.20
CA PRO A 21 -19.50 -40.33 5.87
C PRO A 21 -18.15 -39.85 5.33
N TYR A 22 -18.03 -39.65 4.01
CA TYR A 22 -16.87 -38.91 3.47
C TYR A 22 -17.22 -37.48 3.03
N ASP A 23 -18.51 -37.19 2.75
CA ASP A 23 -18.96 -35.84 2.35
C ASP A 23 -19.40 -34.95 3.52
N ALA A 24 -19.37 -35.46 4.77
CA ALA A 24 -19.79 -34.73 5.96
C ALA A 24 -18.62 -34.03 6.70
N VAL A 25 -17.47 -33.86 6.07
CA VAL A 25 -16.39 -33.05 6.64
C VAL A 25 -16.77 -31.58 6.44
N PRO A 26 -17.04 -30.81 7.51
CA PRO A 26 -17.31 -29.39 7.37
C PRO A 26 -16.01 -28.72 6.91
N HIS A 27 -15.90 -28.45 5.61
CA HIS A 27 -14.91 -27.52 5.11
C HIS A 27 -15.28 -26.15 5.68
N THR A 28 -14.63 -25.76 6.77
CA THR A 28 -14.62 -24.36 7.20
C THR A 28 -14.01 -23.59 6.04
N ARG A 29 -14.86 -23.01 5.21
CA ARG A 29 -14.46 -22.10 4.15
C ARG A 29 -13.84 -20.93 4.88
N VAL A 30 -12.51 -20.91 4.99
CA VAL A 30 -11.77 -19.73 5.43
C VAL A 30 -12.13 -18.68 4.40
N VAL A 31 -13.10 -17.83 4.73
CA VAL A 31 -13.36 -16.61 3.99
C VAL A 31 -12.03 -15.88 4.08
N ARG A 32 -11.24 -15.89 3.00
CA ARG A 32 -10.08 -15.01 2.90
C ARG A 32 -10.61 -13.63 3.23
N GLY A 33 -10.19 -13.10 4.37
CA GLY A 33 -10.57 -11.76 4.80
C GLY A 33 -10.33 -10.81 3.63
N LYS A 34 -11.23 -9.84 3.45
CA LYS A 34 -11.07 -8.82 2.43
C LYS A 34 -9.66 -8.22 2.59
N PRO A 35 -8.89 -8.06 1.51
CA PRO A 35 -7.58 -7.42 1.61
C PRO A 35 -7.75 -6.06 2.28
N PRO A 36 -6.81 -5.65 3.15
CA PRO A 36 -6.88 -4.37 3.83
C PRO A 36 -7.00 -3.25 2.80
N VAL A 37 -7.86 -2.27 3.09
CA VAL A 37 -7.96 -1.07 2.27
C VAL A 37 -6.63 -0.31 2.42
N PRO A 38 -5.98 0.11 1.32
CA PRO A 38 -4.77 0.91 1.41
C PRO A 38 -5.01 2.13 2.29
N GLN A 39 -4.17 2.33 3.30
CA GLN A 39 -4.24 3.53 4.12
C GLN A 39 -3.82 4.73 3.26
N PRO A 40 -4.50 5.88 3.38
CA PRO A 40 -4.09 7.09 2.70
C PRO A 40 -2.70 7.53 3.18
N PHE A 41 -1.89 8.04 2.26
CA PHE A 41 -0.50 8.41 2.45
C PHE A 41 -0.16 9.64 1.59
N GLY A 42 0.84 10.41 2.01
CA GLY A 42 1.36 11.59 1.32
C GLY A 42 0.94 12.90 2.00
N ALA A 43 1.92 13.72 2.38
CA ALA A 43 1.70 15.06 2.88
C ALA A 43 1.02 15.94 1.81
N ASP A 44 0.16 16.85 2.26
CA ASP A 44 -0.40 17.87 1.38
C ASP A 44 0.61 19.01 1.23
N CYS A 45 1.10 19.23 0.01
CA CYS A 45 2.17 20.16 -0.29
C CYS A 45 1.69 21.31 -1.17
N ARG A 46 2.07 22.54 -0.78
CA ARG A 46 1.90 23.74 -1.59
C ARG A 46 3.26 24.33 -1.93
N THR A 47 3.54 24.44 -3.22
CA THR A 47 4.77 25.03 -3.76
C THR A 47 4.49 26.42 -4.33
N THR A 48 5.35 27.37 -3.99
CA THR A 48 5.34 28.75 -4.51
C THR A 48 6.69 29.05 -5.14
N VAL A 49 6.66 29.68 -6.31
CA VAL A 49 7.85 30.17 -7.03
C VAL A 49 7.83 31.71 -7.02
N GLU A 50 8.91 32.31 -6.54
CA GLU A 50 9.12 33.75 -6.49
C GLU A 50 10.44 34.10 -7.17
N GLY A 51 10.37 34.40 -8.48
CA GLY A 51 11.54 34.62 -9.32
C GLY A 51 12.42 33.37 -9.37
N SER A 52 13.63 33.47 -8.84
CA SER A 52 14.60 32.37 -8.77
C SER A 52 14.44 31.45 -7.57
N HIS A 53 13.54 31.76 -6.62
CA HIS A 53 13.38 31.02 -5.37
C HIS A 53 12.11 30.18 -5.35
N VAL A 54 12.22 29.00 -4.74
CA VAL A 54 11.09 28.09 -4.52
C VAL A 54 10.93 27.82 -3.04
N THR A 55 9.71 27.88 -2.54
CA THR A 55 9.34 27.41 -1.20
C THR A 55 8.19 26.42 -1.30
N ALA A 56 8.32 25.27 -0.64
CA ALA A 56 7.23 24.33 -0.46
C ALA A 56 6.90 24.16 1.02
N TYR A 57 5.60 24.21 1.36
CA TYR A 57 5.10 23.84 2.68
C TYR A 57 4.32 22.53 2.54
N CYS A 58 4.73 21.52 3.30
CA CYS A 58 4.11 20.21 3.29
C CYS A 58 3.58 19.88 4.69
N HIS A 59 2.28 19.62 4.79
CA HIS A 59 1.64 19.19 6.03
C HIS A 59 1.25 17.72 5.93
N ASN A 60 1.70 16.88 6.86
CA ASN A 60 1.36 15.47 6.88
C ASN A 60 0.17 15.21 7.85
N PRO A 61 -1.05 14.92 7.33
CA PRO A 61 -2.21 14.63 8.17
C PRO A 61 -2.28 13.16 8.62
N TYR A 62 -1.31 12.32 8.23
CA TYR A 62 -1.34 10.87 8.41
C TYR A 62 -0.41 10.39 9.54
N PRO A 63 -0.65 9.19 10.10
CA PRO A 63 0.16 8.65 11.19
C PRO A 63 1.51 8.06 10.76
N GLU A 64 1.71 7.80 9.47
CA GLU A 64 3.00 7.39 8.92
C GLU A 64 3.83 8.62 8.55
N THR A 65 5.15 8.56 8.76
CA THR A 65 6.06 9.60 8.25
C THR A 65 6.06 9.58 6.74
N ASP A 66 6.15 10.76 6.14
CA ASP A 66 6.36 10.93 4.71
C ASP A 66 7.66 11.70 4.47
N GLN A 67 8.58 11.09 3.73
CA GLN A 67 9.81 11.73 3.27
C GLN A 67 9.52 12.55 2.03
N VAL A 68 9.59 13.88 2.18
CA VAL A 68 9.34 14.83 1.10
C VAL A 68 10.64 15.43 0.60
N ALA A 69 10.81 15.48 -0.72
CA ALA A 69 11.94 16.15 -1.37
C ALA A 69 11.42 17.16 -2.42
N LEU A 70 12.03 18.35 -2.43
CA LEU A 70 11.72 19.41 -3.39
C LEU A 70 12.68 19.29 -4.58
N HIS A 71 12.11 19.29 -5.78
CA HIS A 71 12.84 19.28 -7.05
C HIS A 71 12.55 20.57 -7.81
N ILE A 72 13.58 21.14 -8.42
CA ILE A 72 13.51 22.41 -9.13
C ILE A 72 14.24 22.26 -10.47
N GLU A 73 13.49 22.40 -11.55
CA GLU A 73 14.04 22.51 -12.90
C GLU A 73 14.29 23.98 -13.23
N CYS A 74 15.53 24.29 -13.60
CA CYS A 74 15.93 25.65 -13.94
C CYS A 74 15.72 25.93 -15.44
N ASP A 75 15.42 27.18 -15.80
CA ASP A 75 15.01 27.50 -17.18
C ASP A 75 16.18 27.53 -18.16
N ARG A 76 17.39 27.80 -17.67
CA ARG A 76 18.60 27.85 -18.50
C ARG A 76 19.38 26.56 -18.41
N TRP A 77 19.87 26.10 -19.56
CA TRP A 77 20.70 24.88 -19.64
C TRP A 77 22.00 24.93 -18.82
N TRP A 78 22.50 26.14 -18.52
CA TRP A 78 23.71 26.36 -17.73
C TRP A 78 23.42 26.53 -16.23
N ASP A 79 22.15 26.71 -15.87
CA ASP A 79 21.68 26.77 -14.50
C ASP A 79 21.20 25.37 -14.13
N ILE A 80 21.97 24.68 -13.28
CA ILE A 80 21.75 23.26 -13.05
C ILE A 80 20.57 23.07 -12.10
N ASP A 81 19.67 22.17 -12.46
CA ASP A 81 18.53 21.75 -11.65
C ASP A 81 18.95 21.44 -10.20
N THR A 82 18.10 21.81 -9.25
CA THR A 82 18.41 21.68 -7.83
C THR A 82 17.37 20.84 -7.12
N ASP A 83 17.86 19.86 -6.38
CA ASP A 83 17.06 18.97 -5.56
C ASP A 83 17.47 19.14 -4.09
N THR A 84 16.51 19.12 -3.18
CA THR A 84 16.79 19.06 -1.74
C THR A 84 16.97 17.62 -1.30
N ASP A 85 17.75 17.40 -0.24
CA ASP A 85 17.70 16.13 0.49
C ASP A 85 16.26 15.86 1.00
N PRO A 86 15.83 14.59 1.07
CA PRO A 86 14.55 14.24 1.66
C PRO A 86 14.44 14.70 3.12
N VAL A 87 13.28 15.21 3.49
CA VAL A 87 12.96 15.67 4.84
C VAL A 87 11.77 14.88 5.37
N ASP A 88 11.89 14.39 6.61
CA ASP A 88 10.81 13.68 7.29
C ASP A 88 9.69 14.65 7.70
N ALA A 89 8.52 14.53 7.08
CA ALA A 89 7.27 15.10 7.57
C ALA A 89 6.57 14.06 8.45
N GLY A 90 6.77 14.14 9.77
CA GLY A 90 6.13 13.24 10.73
C GLY A 90 4.62 13.49 10.92
N PRO A 91 3.95 12.73 11.79
CA PRO A 91 2.51 12.86 12.00
C PRO A 91 2.08 14.25 12.48
N ALA A 92 1.08 14.83 11.82
CA ALA A 92 0.58 16.19 12.07
C ALA A 92 1.65 17.28 12.00
N MET A 93 2.79 17.00 11.34
CA MET A 93 3.90 17.93 11.20
C MET A 93 3.74 18.77 9.93
N THR A 94 4.21 20.01 9.99
CA THR A 94 4.43 20.83 8.79
C THR A 94 5.92 21.08 8.61
N VAL A 95 6.44 20.76 7.44
CA VAL A 95 7.83 21.03 7.05
C VAL A 95 7.87 22.10 5.97
N ARG A 96 8.99 22.81 5.91
CA ARG A 96 9.28 23.80 4.86
C ARG A 96 10.52 23.36 4.10
N LEU A 97 10.39 23.23 2.79
CA LEU A 97 11.50 23.03 1.87
C LEU A 97 11.76 24.32 1.10
N THR A 98 13.02 24.59 0.83
CA THR A 98 13.44 25.77 0.06
C THR A 98 14.57 25.39 -0.86
N GLY A 99 14.54 25.92 -2.07
CA GLY A 99 15.63 25.82 -3.04
C GLY A 99 15.59 27.01 -3.98
N ARG A 100 16.53 27.07 -4.92
CA ARG A 100 16.62 28.16 -5.88
C ARG A 100 17.40 27.76 -7.12
N CYS A 101 17.06 28.38 -8.24
CA CYS A 101 17.90 28.46 -9.42
C CYS A 101 18.83 29.68 -9.32
N TRP A 102 19.87 29.73 -10.14
CA TRP A 102 20.64 30.96 -10.31
C TRP A 102 19.75 32.05 -10.94
N GLU A 103 19.14 31.76 -12.09
CA GLU A 103 18.27 32.65 -12.87
C GLU A 103 16.79 32.25 -12.68
N GLU A 104 16.03 31.94 -13.72
CA GLU A 104 14.61 31.60 -13.58
C GLU A 104 14.34 30.12 -13.30
N VAL A 105 13.29 29.86 -12.52
CA VAL A 105 12.73 28.52 -12.31
C VAL A 105 11.79 28.20 -13.47
N ARG A 106 11.97 27.05 -14.12
CA ARG A 106 11.03 26.54 -15.12
C ARG A 106 9.90 25.76 -14.49
N SER A 107 10.22 24.83 -13.60
CA SER A 107 9.23 23.99 -12.92
C SER A 107 9.72 23.58 -11.53
N ALA A 108 8.78 23.27 -10.63
CA ALA A 108 9.11 22.76 -9.31
C ALA A 108 8.02 21.81 -8.80
N TRP A 109 8.42 20.72 -8.17
CA TRP A 109 7.50 19.71 -7.65
C TRP A 109 8.06 19.04 -6.39
N VAL A 110 7.19 18.38 -5.63
CA VAL A 110 7.56 17.59 -4.46
C VAL A 110 7.34 16.12 -4.74
N THR A 111 8.29 15.27 -4.34
CA THR A 111 8.11 13.81 -4.32
C THR A 111 7.90 13.33 -2.89
N HIS A 112 7.29 12.15 -2.77
CA HIS A 112 6.88 11.54 -1.50
C HIS A 112 7.46 10.13 -1.42
N GLN A 113 7.91 9.73 -0.23
CA GLN A 113 8.44 8.41 0.05
C GLN A 113 8.00 7.93 1.44
N LYS A 114 7.52 6.69 1.52
CA LYS A 114 7.13 6.03 2.78
C LYS A 114 8.32 5.67 3.66
#